data_AF-A0A378X3T1-F1
#
_entry.id   AF-A0A378X3T1-F1
#
_cell.length_a   1.000
_cell.length_b   1.000
_cell.length_c   1.000
_cell.angle_alpha   90.00
_cell.angle_beta   90.00
_cell.angle_gamma   90.00
#
_symmetry.space_group_name_H-M   'P 1'
#
loop_
_entity.id
_entity.type
_entity.pdbx_description
1 polymer ?
#
loop_
_entity_poly.entity_id
_entity_poly.type
_entity_poly.pdbx_seq_one_letter_code
_entity_poly.pdbx_strand_id
1 'polypeptide(L)'
;MTAERVWYAAYGSNLFEKRFTYYRAGGNPPGTPRLYGGFRDPTPPARNCPLSLPGCVYFAGQSPVWSGGVAFYAHRPPPDWPVGAAARGYLLTVGQFSDLMAQEMHRQPGEGPDFDPSEVVRQGSVQLGDGRYETLWHVDHADGIPVLTFTSPGSPQTTDLTKPSARYLGMLAGGLGESHGWPPDRILHYLSDLPGVRDFWDPGELRTVVDGRRSEAGTARQFR
;
A
#
# COMPACT_ATOMS: atom_id res chain seq x y z
N MET A 1 26.18 5.24 9.45
CA MET A 1 25.71 6.28 8.53
C MET A 1 24.21 6.16 8.47
N THR A 2 23.47 7.23 8.75
CA THR A 2 22.00 7.25 8.62
C THR A 2 21.64 7.12 7.15
N ALA A 3 20.72 6.22 6.81
CA ALA A 3 20.27 6.09 5.42
C ALA A 3 19.58 7.39 4.98
N GLU A 4 20.03 8.02 3.89
CA GLU A 4 19.39 9.23 3.35
C GLU A 4 18.11 8.94 2.56
N ARG A 5 17.95 7.67 2.15
CA ARG A 5 16.82 7.19 1.36
C ARG A 5 16.31 5.87 1.91
N VAL A 6 15.04 5.61 1.65
CA VAL A 6 14.37 4.34 1.93
C VAL A 6 13.48 3.97 0.75
N TRP A 7 13.28 2.68 0.55
CA TRP A 7 12.23 2.18 -0.32
C TRP A 7 10.94 2.07 0.49
N TYR A 8 9.91 2.82 0.13
CA TYR A 8 8.55 2.57 0.63
C TYR A 8 7.91 1.45 -0.19
N ALA A 9 7.60 0.32 0.44
CA ALA A 9 6.84 -0.75 -0.18
C ALA A 9 5.33 -0.55 0.03
N ALA A 10 4.67 -0.03 -1.01
CA ALA A 10 3.23 0.14 -1.07
C ALA A 10 2.55 -1.17 -1.49
N TYR A 11 1.83 -1.82 -0.58
CA TYR A 11 1.05 -3.05 -0.86
C TYR A 11 -0.47 -2.81 -0.90
N GLY A 12 -0.94 -1.65 -0.43
CA GLY A 12 -2.34 -1.23 -0.44
C GLY A 12 -2.67 -0.31 -1.62
N SER A 13 -3.58 0.66 -1.42
CA SER A 13 -4.03 1.53 -2.53
C SER A 13 -2.93 2.38 -3.17
N ASN A 14 -1.82 2.60 -2.46
CA ASN A 14 -0.65 3.29 -3.01
C ASN A 14 0.13 2.43 -4.03
N LEU A 15 -0.26 1.17 -4.29
CA LEU A 15 0.20 0.42 -5.47
C LEU A 15 -0.07 1.19 -6.77
N PHE A 16 -1.19 1.92 -6.83
CA PHE A 16 -1.58 2.72 -7.98
C PHE A 16 -0.96 4.12 -7.91
N GLU A 17 -0.16 4.51 -8.91
CA GLU A 17 0.66 5.73 -8.81
C GLU A 17 -0.19 7.00 -8.74
N LYS A 18 -1.31 7.04 -9.46
CA LYS A 18 -2.24 8.16 -9.40
C LYS A 18 -2.77 8.37 -7.98
N ARG A 19 -2.96 7.29 -7.22
CA ARG A 19 -3.39 7.37 -5.83
C ARG A 19 -2.27 7.86 -4.92
N PHE A 20 -1.06 7.33 -5.08
CA PHE A 20 0.14 7.78 -4.35
C PHE A 20 0.47 9.25 -4.62
N THR A 21 0.22 9.74 -5.83
CA THR A 21 0.45 11.14 -6.21
C THR A 21 -0.30 12.13 -5.32
N TYR A 22 -1.48 11.79 -4.79
CA TYR A 22 -2.18 12.66 -3.85
C TYR A 22 -1.46 12.80 -2.51
N TYR A 23 -0.78 11.76 -2.02
CA TYR A 23 0.07 11.89 -0.83
C TYR A 23 1.29 12.77 -1.10
N ARG A 24 1.89 12.64 -2.29
CA ARG A 24 3.09 13.39 -2.70
C ARG A 24 2.81 14.85 -3.03
N ALA A 25 1.87 15.11 -3.92
CA ALA A 25 1.59 16.44 -4.46
C ALA A 25 0.44 17.16 -3.72
N GLY A 26 -0.26 16.45 -2.83
CA GLY A 26 -1.45 16.95 -2.16
C GLY A 26 -2.69 16.91 -3.05
N GLY A 27 -3.79 17.44 -2.52
CA GLY A 27 -5.05 17.58 -3.23
C GLY A 27 -6.11 16.56 -2.82
N ASN A 28 -7.18 16.51 -3.59
CA ASN A 28 -8.36 15.71 -3.27
C ASN A 28 -8.60 14.64 -4.34
N PRO A 29 -8.54 13.33 -4.00
CA PRO A 29 -8.94 12.29 -4.93
C PRO A 29 -10.43 12.41 -5.30
N PRO A 30 -10.83 12.13 -6.55
CA PRO A 30 -12.23 12.21 -6.95
C PRO A 30 -13.14 11.30 -6.10
N GLY A 31 -14.30 11.83 -5.71
CA GLY A 31 -15.30 11.06 -4.98
C GLY A 31 -14.90 10.67 -3.56
N THR A 32 -14.04 11.45 -2.91
CA THR A 32 -13.77 11.38 -1.47
C THR A 32 -13.73 12.80 -0.88
N PRO A 33 -14.11 12.97 0.40
CA PRO A 33 -13.91 14.24 1.12
C PRO A 33 -12.47 14.41 1.63
N ARG A 34 -11.57 13.43 1.42
CA ARG A 34 -10.23 13.42 2.03
C ARG A 34 -9.28 14.34 1.26
N LEU A 35 -8.86 15.42 1.91
CA LEU A 35 -7.77 16.29 1.46
C LEU A 35 -6.41 15.74 1.94
N TYR A 36 -5.43 15.69 1.04
CA TYR A 36 -4.04 15.35 1.34
C TYR A 36 -3.19 16.61 1.34
N GLY A 37 -2.30 16.73 2.34
CA GLY A 37 -1.43 17.89 2.50
C GLY A 37 -0.32 17.96 1.46
N GLY A 38 0.08 16.82 0.90
CA GLY A 38 1.27 16.75 0.04
C GLY A 38 2.55 16.68 0.84
N PHE A 39 3.63 16.18 0.26
CA PHE A 39 4.93 16.23 0.91
C PHE A 39 5.47 17.67 0.92
N ARG A 40 6.28 18.02 1.92
CA ARG A 40 7.03 19.28 1.94
C ARG A 40 8.01 19.36 0.78
N ASP A 41 8.57 18.21 0.39
CA ASP A 41 9.28 18.00 -0.87
C ASP A 41 8.42 17.14 -1.83
N PRO A 42 7.67 17.77 -2.75
CA PRO A 42 6.79 17.05 -3.66
C PRO A 42 7.55 16.47 -4.86
N THR A 43 8.89 16.47 -4.92
CA THR A 43 9.61 15.89 -6.05
C THR A 43 9.21 14.41 -6.28
N PRO A 44 9.04 13.95 -7.53
CA PRO A 44 8.73 12.55 -7.81
C PRO A 44 9.75 11.59 -7.16
N PRO A 45 9.33 10.37 -6.77
CA PRO A 45 10.27 9.36 -6.28
C PRO A 45 11.41 9.16 -7.26
N ALA A 46 12.64 9.08 -6.76
CA ALA A 46 13.83 8.98 -7.62
C ALA A 46 13.77 7.76 -8.55
N ARG A 47 13.15 6.68 -8.06
CA ARG A 47 12.83 5.45 -8.80
C ARG A 47 11.55 4.84 -8.25
N ASN A 48 10.87 4.04 -9.07
CA ASN A 48 9.87 3.09 -8.59
C ASN A 48 10.03 1.73 -9.29
N CYS A 49 9.68 0.64 -8.61
CA CYS A 49 9.81 -0.72 -9.13
C CYS A 49 8.79 -1.69 -8.49
N PRO A 50 8.46 -2.83 -9.14
CA PRO A 50 7.73 -3.90 -8.47
C PRO A 50 8.59 -4.56 -7.40
N LEU A 51 7.98 -4.88 -6.26
CA LEU A 51 8.59 -5.63 -5.15
C LEU A 51 7.72 -6.84 -4.78
N SER A 52 8.35 -7.89 -4.28
CA SER A 52 7.69 -9.02 -3.61
C SER A 52 8.22 -9.11 -2.20
N LEU A 53 7.34 -8.92 -1.22
CA LEU A 53 7.68 -8.89 0.20
C LEU A 53 7.53 -10.30 0.79
N PRO A 54 8.33 -10.70 1.79
CA PRO A 54 8.32 -12.06 2.33
C PRO A 54 7.01 -12.46 3.03
N GLY A 55 6.18 -11.50 3.43
CA GLY A 55 4.92 -11.71 4.13
C GLY A 55 3.68 -11.82 3.24
N CYS A 56 2.52 -11.59 3.85
CA CYS A 56 1.20 -11.68 3.22
C CYS A 56 0.44 -10.35 3.33
N VAL A 57 -0.36 -10.02 2.32
CA VAL A 57 -1.41 -9.01 2.44
C VAL A 57 -2.70 -9.68 2.91
N TYR A 58 -3.41 -9.06 3.83
CA TYR A 58 -4.75 -9.50 4.25
C TYR A 58 -5.68 -8.30 4.43
N PHE A 59 -7.00 -8.53 4.42
CA PHE A 59 -7.99 -7.47 4.53
C PHE A 59 -8.73 -7.53 5.86
N ALA A 60 -8.73 -6.42 6.59
CA ALA A 60 -9.38 -6.32 7.89
C ALA A 60 -9.88 -4.90 8.17
N GLY A 61 -10.53 -4.74 9.32
CA GLY A 61 -11.08 -3.47 9.77
C GLY A 61 -12.20 -2.94 8.85
N GLN A 62 -12.56 -1.67 9.03
CA GLN A 62 -13.57 -1.00 8.21
C GLN A 62 -13.07 0.40 7.84
N SER A 63 -13.07 0.72 6.54
CA SER A 63 -12.69 2.04 6.04
C SER A 63 -13.92 2.82 5.56
N PRO A 64 -14.15 4.04 6.06
CA PRO A 64 -15.18 4.93 5.53
C PRO A 64 -14.91 5.36 4.08
N VAL A 65 -13.64 5.43 3.67
CA VAL A 65 -13.23 5.85 2.31
C VAL A 65 -13.48 4.75 1.29
N TRP A 66 -13.25 3.50 1.69
CA TRP A 66 -13.36 2.33 0.81
C TRP A 66 -14.62 1.52 1.02
N SER A 67 -15.39 1.79 2.08
CA SER A 67 -16.62 1.08 2.45
C SER A 67 -16.41 -0.44 2.54
N GLY A 68 -15.35 -0.87 3.23
CA GLY A 68 -15.00 -2.27 3.45
C GLY A 68 -13.64 -2.44 4.13
N GLY A 69 -13.15 -3.69 4.13
CA GLY A 69 -11.82 -4.04 4.61
C GLY A 69 -10.70 -3.34 3.84
N VAL A 70 -9.61 -3.01 4.52
CA VAL A 70 -8.40 -2.43 3.93
C VAL A 70 -7.22 -3.37 4.10
N ALA A 71 -6.23 -3.24 3.22
CA ALA A 71 -5.05 -4.08 3.20
C ALA A 71 -4.16 -3.78 4.42
N PHE A 72 -3.72 -4.84 5.10
CA PHE A 72 -2.65 -4.83 6.08
C PHE A 72 -1.57 -5.81 5.64
N TYR A 73 -0.36 -5.65 6.18
CA TYR A 73 0.76 -6.55 5.92
C TYR A 73 1.06 -7.40 7.15
N ALA A 74 1.03 -8.71 6.95
CA ALA A 74 1.48 -9.70 7.91
C ALA A 74 2.93 -10.08 7.59
N HIS A 75 3.89 -9.52 8.33
CA HIS A 75 5.30 -9.88 8.19
C HIS A 75 5.56 -11.35 8.54
N ARG A 76 4.80 -11.88 9.50
CA ARG A 76 4.78 -13.30 9.89
C ARG A 76 3.35 -13.85 9.74
N PRO A 77 2.95 -14.25 8.52
CA PRO A 77 1.61 -14.73 8.28
C PRO A 77 1.36 -16.11 8.94
N PRO A 78 0.10 -16.45 9.25
CA PRO A 78 -0.31 -17.82 9.55
C PRO A 78 0.17 -18.85 8.50
N PRO A 79 0.42 -20.12 8.87
CA PRO A 79 0.98 -21.11 7.95
C PRO A 79 0.13 -21.43 6.71
N ASP A 80 -1.19 -21.20 6.76
CA ASP A 80 -2.15 -21.46 5.68
C ASP A 80 -2.39 -20.24 4.76
N TRP A 81 -1.70 -19.13 5.03
CA TRP A 81 -1.76 -17.91 4.22
C TRP A 81 -0.64 -17.90 3.17
N PRO A 82 -0.88 -17.29 2.00
CA PRO A 82 0.16 -17.17 0.98
C PRO A 82 1.31 -16.27 1.45
N VAL A 83 2.48 -16.45 0.84
CA VAL A 83 3.65 -15.59 1.02
C VAL A 83 4.03 -14.94 -0.31
N GLY A 84 4.74 -13.82 -0.27
CA GLY A 84 5.13 -13.10 -1.49
C GLY A 84 4.20 -11.93 -1.82
N ALA A 85 3.81 -11.13 -0.81
CA ALA A 85 2.99 -9.95 -0.97
C ALA A 85 3.52 -9.01 -2.07
N ALA A 86 2.70 -8.77 -3.09
CA ALA A 86 3.04 -7.84 -4.16
C ALA A 86 2.96 -6.40 -3.65
N ALA A 87 4.04 -5.65 -3.88
CA ALA A 87 4.15 -4.25 -3.54
C ALA A 87 4.73 -3.45 -4.72
N ARG A 88 4.60 -2.12 -4.64
CA ARG A 88 5.36 -1.18 -5.44
C ARG A 88 6.33 -0.44 -4.54
N GLY A 89 7.60 -0.53 -4.86
CA GLY A 89 8.66 0.24 -4.21
C GLY A 89 8.70 1.65 -4.76
N TYR A 90 8.69 2.66 -3.88
CA TYR A 90 9.02 4.04 -4.20
C TYR A 90 10.29 4.44 -3.46
N LEU A 91 11.33 4.86 -4.19
CA LEU A 91 12.58 5.33 -3.57
C LEU A 91 12.41 6.78 -3.16
N LEU A 92 12.29 6.99 -1.84
CA LEU A 92 12.01 8.28 -1.23
C LEU A 92 13.21 8.76 -0.40
N THR A 93 13.34 10.08 -0.24
CA THR A 93 14.17 10.61 0.86
C THR A 93 13.52 10.28 2.21
N VAL A 94 14.30 10.28 3.29
CA VAL A 94 13.73 10.11 4.64
C VAL A 94 12.69 11.18 4.96
N GLY A 95 12.89 12.42 4.49
CA GLY A 95 11.92 13.51 4.65
C GLY A 95 10.59 13.23 3.96
N GLN A 96 10.62 12.75 2.72
CA GLN A 96 9.40 12.34 1.98
C GLN A 96 8.70 11.16 2.65
N PHE A 97 9.47 10.17 3.12
CA PHE A 97 8.91 9.04 3.86
C PHE A 97 8.27 9.47 5.19
N SER A 98 8.87 10.42 5.91
CA SER A 98 8.30 11.02 7.13
C SER A 98 6.99 11.77 6.84
N ASP A 99 6.89 12.50 5.73
CA ASP A 99 5.65 13.18 5.33
C ASP A 99 4.55 12.19 4.92
N LEU A 100 4.91 11.10 4.27
CA LEU A 100 4.00 10.00 3.98
C LEU A 100 3.49 9.37 5.29
N MET A 101 4.40 9.06 6.21
CA MET A 101 4.08 8.51 7.53
C MET A 101 3.12 9.42 8.30
N ALA A 102 3.42 10.72 8.39
CA ALA A 102 2.55 11.68 9.07
C ALA A 102 1.12 11.65 8.50
N GLN A 103 0.99 11.62 7.17
CA GLN A 103 -0.32 11.57 6.51
C GLN A 103 -1.08 10.24 6.74
N GLU A 104 -0.39 9.10 6.74
CA GLU A 104 -1.00 7.79 7.09
C GLU A 104 -1.44 7.75 8.57
N MET A 105 -0.76 8.51 9.43
CA MET A 105 -1.12 8.73 10.84
C MET A 105 -2.19 9.82 11.04
N HIS A 106 -2.77 10.35 9.97
CA HIS A 106 -3.75 11.45 10.01
C HIS A 106 -3.23 12.77 10.60
N ARG A 107 -1.92 13.02 10.51
CA ARG A 107 -1.23 14.27 10.88
C ARG A 107 -0.87 15.08 9.63
N GLN A 108 -0.55 16.35 9.80
CA GLN A 108 -0.01 17.14 8.70
C GLN A 108 1.43 16.72 8.37
N PRO A 109 1.87 16.86 7.11
CA PRO A 109 3.26 16.70 6.72
C PRO A 109 4.20 17.54 7.62
N GLY A 110 5.24 16.93 8.17
CA GLY A 110 6.13 17.56 9.15
C GLY A 110 5.67 17.54 10.61
N GLU A 111 4.47 17.04 10.92
CA GLU A 111 3.97 16.86 12.30
C GLU A 111 3.96 15.38 12.75
N GLY A 112 4.65 14.51 12.00
CA GLY A 112 4.83 13.11 12.37
C GLY A 112 5.91 12.92 13.45
N PRO A 113 5.97 11.74 14.08
CA PRO A 113 7.06 11.41 14.99
C PRO A 113 8.39 11.41 14.24
N ASP A 114 9.45 11.83 14.93
CA ASP A 114 10.81 11.67 14.42
C ASP A 114 11.14 10.19 14.26
N PHE A 115 11.93 9.90 13.23
CA PHE A 115 12.17 8.54 12.79
C PHE A 115 13.59 8.36 12.23
N ASP A 116 14.31 7.35 12.72
CA ASP A 116 15.59 6.90 12.14
C ASP A 116 15.41 5.54 11.43
N PRO A 117 15.60 5.46 10.10
CA PRO A 117 15.57 4.20 9.37
C PRO A 117 16.50 3.13 9.96
N SER A 118 17.65 3.54 10.48
CA SER A 118 18.66 2.65 11.05
C SER A 118 18.12 1.89 12.26
N GLU A 119 17.23 2.53 13.03
CA GLU A 119 16.62 1.93 14.20
C GLU A 119 15.60 0.85 13.83
N VAL A 120 14.82 1.04 12.75
CA VAL A 120 13.92 -0.02 12.26
C VAL A 120 14.69 -1.18 11.69
N VAL A 121 15.77 -0.91 10.95
CA VAL A 121 16.63 -1.98 10.43
C VAL A 121 17.21 -2.79 11.60
N ARG A 122 17.62 -2.13 12.68
CA ARG A 122 18.18 -2.78 13.87
C ARG A 122 17.13 -3.58 14.65
N GLN A 123 15.92 -3.05 14.82
CA GLN A 123 14.85 -3.68 15.60
C GLN A 123 13.95 -4.62 14.78
N GLY A 124 14.00 -4.55 13.46
CA GLY A 124 13.04 -5.19 12.53
C GLY A 124 11.72 -4.44 12.40
N SER A 125 11.20 -3.88 13.50
CA SER A 125 9.98 -3.07 13.52
C SER A 125 10.01 -2.03 14.63
N VAL A 126 9.36 -0.89 14.40
CA VAL A 126 9.16 0.16 15.42
C VAL A 126 7.70 0.59 15.40
N GLN A 127 7.05 0.54 16.56
CA GLN A 127 5.72 1.09 16.77
C GLN A 127 5.83 2.55 17.21
N LEU A 128 5.18 3.44 16.46
CA LEU A 128 5.22 4.90 16.63
C LEU A 128 3.91 5.47 17.18
N GLY A 129 2.93 4.59 17.44
CA GLY A 129 1.63 4.91 18.04
C GLY A 129 0.65 3.73 17.97
N ASP A 130 -0.60 3.94 18.36
CA ASP A 130 -1.64 2.90 18.51
C ASP A 130 -2.62 2.83 17.31
N GLY A 131 -2.45 3.68 16.31
CA GLY A 131 -3.28 3.70 15.11
C GLY A 131 -2.94 2.61 14.09
N ARG A 132 -3.80 2.48 13.07
CA ARG A 132 -3.78 1.38 12.08
C ARG A 132 -2.54 1.32 11.18
N TYR A 133 -1.82 2.42 11.01
CA TYR A 133 -0.60 2.49 10.19
C TYR A 133 0.53 3.16 10.97
N GLU A 134 0.56 2.92 12.28
CA GLU A 134 1.56 3.50 13.17
C GLU A 134 2.70 2.52 13.51
N THR A 135 2.79 1.37 12.83
CA THR A 135 3.92 0.43 12.95
C THR A 135 4.73 0.38 11.66
N LEU A 136 6.03 0.68 11.77
CA LEU A 136 7.00 0.54 10.70
C LEU A 136 7.66 -0.83 10.74
N TRP A 137 7.79 -1.45 9.58
CA TRP A 137 8.53 -2.70 9.39
C TRP A 137 9.67 -2.51 8.40
N HIS A 138 10.84 -3.02 8.76
CA HIS A 138 11.89 -3.33 7.81
C HIS A 138 11.62 -4.73 7.23
N VAL A 139 11.38 -4.78 5.92
CA VAL A 139 10.92 -6.02 5.26
C VAL A 139 11.96 -6.64 4.34
N ASP A 140 12.89 -5.84 3.81
CA ASP A 140 14.01 -6.31 2.97
C ASP A 140 15.04 -5.19 2.72
N HIS A 141 16.02 -5.43 1.85
CA HIS A 141 16.86 -4.41 1.19
C HIS A 141 16.74 -4.51 -0.33
N ALA A 142 16.65 -3.37 -1.01
CA ALA A 142 16.74 -3.28 -2.47
C ALA A 142 17.83 -2.29 -2.86
N ASP A 143 18.79 -2.72 -3.68
CA ASP A 143 20.02 -1.97 -4.01
C ASP A 143 20.82 -1.53 -2.78
N GLY A 144 20.83 -2.33 -1.70
CA GLY A 144 21.47 -1.98 -0.43
C GLY A 144 20.75 -0.91 0.39
N ILE A 145 19.56 -0.48 -0.05
CA ILE A 145 18.72 0.51 0.64
C ILE A 145 17.59 -0.23 1.37
N PRO A 146 17.26 0.11 2.63
CA PRO A 146 16.22 -0.56 3.38
C PRO A 146 14.85 -0.37 2.75
N VAL A 147 14.08 -1.47 2.69
CA VAL A 147 12.68 -1.50 2.28
C VAL A 147 11.81 -1.44 3.53
N LEU A 148 11.02 -0.38 3.65
CA LEU A 148 10.13 -0.12 4.76
C LEU A 148 8.67 -0.14 4.32
N THR A 149 7.79 -0.52 5.24
CA THR A 149 6.35 -0.39 5.05
C THR A 149 5.62 -0.06 6.36
N PHE A 150 4.37 0.38 6.24
CA PHE A 150 3.48 0.66 7.37
C PHE A 150 2.50 -0.49 7.54
N THR A 151 2.14 -0.82 8.78
CA THR A 151 1.00 -1.72 9.06
C THR A 151 0.43 -1.43 10.45
N SER A 152 -0.59 -2.18 10.83
CA SER A 152 -1.20 -2.12 12.16
C SER A 152 -0.37 -2.92 13.17
N PRO A 153 -0.34 -2.54 14.46
CA PRO A 153 0.25 -3.37 15.51
C PRO A 153 -0.53 -4.67 15.76
N GLY A 154 -1.76 -4.79 15.23
CA GLY A 154 -2.61 -5.97 15.42
C GLY A 154 -1.98 -7.26 14.88
N SER A 155 -2.12 -8.35 15.64
CA SER A 155 -1.65 -9.66 15.23
C SER A 155 -2.52 -10.24 14.10
N PRO A 156 -1.94 -10.66 12.96
CA PRO A 156 -2.69 -11.30 11.89
C PRO A 156 -3.31 -12.65 12.32
N GLN A 157 -2.84 -13.26 13.42
CA GLN A 157 -3.37 -14.51 13.96
C GLN A 157 -4.72 -14.34 14.66
N THR A 158 -5.02 -13.14 15.18
CA THR A 158 -6.22 -12.88 15.98
C THR A 158 -7.11 -11.79 15.38
N THR A 159 -6.73 -11.23 14.24
CA THR A 159 -7.49 -10.16 13.59
C THR A 159 -8.60 -10.74 12.74
N ASP A 160 -9.84 -10.32 12.99
CA ASP A 160 -10.97 -10.67 12.14
C ASP A 160 -10.81 -10.10 10.72
N LEU A 161 -10.99 -10.97 9.74
CA LEU A 161 -10.94 -10.61 8.33
C LEU A 161 -12.21 -9.87 7.91
N THR A 162 -12.07 -8.92 6.99
CA THR A 162 -13.18 -8.15 6.44
C THR A 162 -13.14 -8.18 4.91
N LYS A 163 -14.29 -8.42 4.28
CA LYS A 163 -14.47 -8.29 2.83
C LYS A 163 -14.05 -6.88 2.35
N PRO A 164 -13.04 -6.73 1.48
CA PRO A 164 -12.75 -5.46 0.83
C PRO A 164 -13.82 -5.13 -0.21
N SER A 165 -14.03 -3.86 -0.50
CA SER A 165 -15.02 -3.44 -1.50
C SER A 165 -14.51 -3.64 -2.93
N ALA A 166 -15.45 -3.73 -3.89
CA ALA A 166 -15.16 -3.80 -5.32
C ALA A 166 -14.27 -2.63 -5.78
N ARG A 167 -14.58 -1.42 -5.30
CA ARG A 167 -13.83 -0.20 -5.60
C ARG A 167 -12.37 -0.30 -5.10
N TYR A 168 -12.16 -0.86 -3.91
CA TYR A 168 -10.81 -1.02 -3.37
C TYR A 168 -10.01 -2.09 -4.11
N LEU A 169 -10.62 -3.24 -4.42
CA LEU A 169 -9.96 -4.28 -5.21
C LEU A 169 -9.66 -3.82 -6.64
N GLY A 170 -10.54 -3.04 -7.26
CA GLY A 170 -10.26 -2.40 -8.56
C GLY A 170 -9.02 -1.50 -8.52
N MET A 171 -8.85 -0.74 -7.44
CA MET A 171 -7.66 0.08 -7.20
C MET A 171 -6.39 -0.77 -7.10
N LEU A 172 -6.40 -1.84 -6.31
CA LEU A 172 -5.26 -2.75 -6.17
C LEU A 172 -4.95 -3.44 -7.49
N ALA A 173 -5.96 -3.95 -8.18
CA ALA A 173 -5.80 -4.61 -9.47
C ALA A 173 -5.24 -3.65 -10.54
N GLY A 174 -5.63 -2.37 -10.51
CA GLY A 174 -5.06 -1.31 -11.35
C GLY A 174 -3.57 -1.12 -11.07
N GLY A 175 -3.22 -0.94 -9.79
CA GLY A 175 -1.84 -0.81 -9.35
C GLY A 175 -0.96 -2.02 -9.64
N LEU A 176 -1.47 -3.24 -9.50
CA LEU A 176 -0.75 -4.48 -9.86
C LEU A 176 -0.48 -4.57 -11.36
N GLY A 177 -1.45 -4.17 -12.20
CA GLY A 177 -1.25 -4.09 -13.64
C GLY A 177 -0.20 -3.04 -14.01
N GLU A 178 -0.25 -1.87 -13.38
CA GLU A 178 0.66 -0.75 -13.64
C GLU A 178 2.10 -1.05 -13.19
N SER A 179 2.28 -1.58 -11.99
CA SER A 179 3.61 -1.73 -11.37
C SER A 179 4.31 -3.05 -11.71
N HIS A 180 3.56 -4.14 -11.87
CA HIS A 180 4.12 -5.45 -12.19
C HIS A 180 3.91 -5.89 -13.64
N GLY A 181 3.10 -5.16 -14.43
CA GLY A 181 2.75 -5.55 -15.79
C GLY A 181 1.89 -6.82 -15.84
N TRP A 182 1.24 -7.20 -14.74
CA TRP A 182 0.54 -8.48 -14.66
C TRP A 182 -0.73 -8.51 -15.52
N PRO A 183 -0.96 -9.60 -16.28
CA PRO A 183 -2.21 -9.79 -16.99
C PRO A 183 -3.38 -10.02 -16.02
N PRO A 184 -4.64 -9.81 -16.46
CA PRO A 184 -5.83 -10.01 -15.63
C PRO A 184 -5.87 -11.35 -14.88
N ASP A 185 -5.55 -12.45 -15.55
CA ASP A 185 -5.61 -13.78 -14.93
C ASP A 185 -4.61 -13.93 -13.76
N ARG A 186 -3.41 -13.34 -13.87
CA ARG A 186 -2.42 -13.36 -12.78
C ARG A 186 -2.86 -12.50 -11.60
N ILE A 187 -3.50 -11.36 -11.87
CA ILE A 187 -4.03 -10.47 -10.83
C ILE A 187 -5.21 -11.12 -10.12
N LEU A 188 -6.11 -11.75 -10.87
CA LEU A 188 -7.21 -12.51 -10.31
C LEU A 188 -6.70 -13.61 -9.38
N HIS A 189 -5.75 -14.42 -9.85
CA HIS A 189 -5.17 -15.48 -9.03
C HIS A 189 -4.55 -14.94 -7.74
N TYR A 190 -3.69 -13.92 -7.85
CA TYR A 190 -3.05 -13.30 -6.69
C TYR A 190 -4.08 -12.77 -5.68
N LEU A 191 -5.08 -12.00 -6.13
CA LEU A 191 -6.08 -11.42 -5.24
C LEU A 191 -6.99 -12.49 -4.62
N SER A 192 -7.35 -13.55 -5.38
CA SER A 192 -8.22 -14.63 -4.91
C SER A 192 -7.62 -15.39 -3.74
N ASP A 193 -6.28 -15.46 -3.66
CA ASP A 193 -5.59 -16.18 -2.59
C ASP A 193 -5.44 -15.35 -1.31
N LEU A 194 -5.66 -14.02 -1.37
CA LEU A 194 -5.46 -13.14 -0.20
C LEU A 194 -6.57 -13.33 0.85
N PRO A 195 -6.22 -13.47 2.14
CA PRO A 195 -7.21 -13.54 3.23
C PRO A 195 -8.08 -12.27 3.30
N GLY A 196 -9.39 -12.47 3.41
CA GLY A 196 -10.43 -11.45 3.29
C GLY A 196 -10.98 -11.32 1.86
N VAL A 197 -10.25 -11.77 0.84
CA VAL A 197 -10.81 -11.99 -0.50
C VAL A 197 -11.20 -13.44 -0.65
N ARG A 198 -10.26 -14.38 -0.42
CA ARG A 198 -10.46 -15.83 -0.45
C ARG A 198 -11.72 -16.27 0.32
N ASP A 199 -11.98 -15.61 1.44
CA ASP A 199 -13.02 -16.00 2.39
C ASP A 199 -14.41 -15.42 2.05
N PHE A 200 -14.47 -14.32 1.28
CA PHE A 200 -15.72 -13.52 1.16
C PHE A 200 -16.11 -13.12 -0.26
N TRP A 201 -15.23 -13.30 -1.25
CA TRP A 201 -15.49 -12.93 -2.64
C TRP A 201 -15.86 -14.13 -3.50
N ASP A 202 -16.91 -13.96 -4.30
CA ASP A 202 -17.19 -14.89 -5.39
C ASP A 202 -16.14 -14.69 -6.52
N PRO A 203 -15.56 -15.76 -7.08
CA PRO A 203 -14.56 -15.66 -8.14
C PRO A 203 -15.06 -14.94 -9.41
N GLY A 204 -16.33 -15.08 -9.78
CA GLY A 204 -16.94 -14.43 -10.95
C GLY A 204 -17.17 -12.94 -10.73
N GLU A 205 -17.62 -12.54 -9.55
CA GLU A 205 -17.68 -11.13 -9.13
C GLU A 205 -16.29 -10.49 -9.13
N LEU A 206 -15.30 -11.18 -8.56
CA LEU A 206 -13.92 -10.70 -8.52
C LEU A 206 -13.32 -10.56 -9.92
N ARG A 207 -13.59 -11.52 -10.82
CA ARG A 207 -13.20 -11.43 -12.24
C ARG A 207 -13.75 -10.16 -12.89
N THR A 208 -15.02 -9.84 -12.64
CA THR A 208 -15.66 -8.62 -13.17
C THR A 208 -14.93 -7.36 -12.69
N VAL A 209 -14.51 -7.31 -11.41
CA VAL A 209 -13.71 -6.20 -10.87
C VAL A 209 -12.35 -6.09 -11.56
N VAL A 210 -11.65 -7.22 -11.74
CA VAL A 210 -10.32 -7.26 -12.36
C VAL A 210 -10.37 -6.90 -13.85
N ASP A 211 -11.41 -7.30 -14.59
CA ASP A 211 -11.54 -6.96 -16.01
C ASP A 211 -11.99 -5.52 -16.22
N GLY A 212 -12.80 -4.97 -15.30
CA GLY A 212 -13.29 -3.58 -15.33
C GLY A 212 -12.20 -2.50 -15.28
N ARG A 213 -10.96 -2.86 -14.95
CA ARG A 213 -9.79 -1.95 -14.97
C ARG A 213 -9.54 -1.28 -16.31
N ARG A 214 -9.95 -1.92 -17.41
CA ARG A 214 -9.74 -1.39 -18.77
C ARG A 214 -10.54 -0.11 -19.03
N SER A 215 -11.60 0.14 -18.26
CA SER A 215 -12.56 1.22 -18.56
C SER A 215 -12.10 2.62 -18.14
N GLU A 216 -11.14 2.76 -17.21
CA GLU A 216 -10.64 4.08 -16.79
C GLU A 216 -9.38 4.54 -17.55
N ALA A 217 -8.68 3.62 -18.23
CA ALA A 217 -7.49 3.93 -19.02
C ALA A 217 -7.79 4.39 -20.47
N GLY A 218 -9.06 4.35 -20.90
CA GLY A 218 -9.48 4.53 -22.30
C GLY A 218 -9.93 5.93 -22.73
N THR A 219 -10.16 6.89 -21.81
CA THR A 219 -10.78 8.19 -22.16
C THR A 219 -9.77 9.34 -22.34
N ALA A 220 -8.52 9.02 -22.68
CA ALA A 220 -7.51 10.02 -23.05
C ALA A 220 -7.09 9.85 -24.52
N ARG A 221 -8.03 10.03 -25.46
CA ARG A 221 -7.75 10.35 -26.87
C ARG A 221 -9.04 10.70 -27.62
N GLN A 222 -9.41 11.98 -27.62
CA GLN A 222 -9.84 12.73 -28.81
C GLN A 222 -10.21 14.16 -28.41
N PHE A 223 -9.24 15.06 -28.53
CA PHE A 223 -9.53 16.39 -29.04
C PHE A 223 -8.55 16.62 -30.19
N ARG A 224 -9.12 16.75 -31.39
CA ARG A 224 -8.47 17.37 -32.54
C ARG A 224 -8.41 18.88 -32.32
#